data_AF-A0A9E2IKT0-F1
#
_entry.id   AF-A0A9E2IKT0-F1
#
_cell.length_a   1.000
_cell.length_b   1.000
_cell.length_c   1.000
_cell.angle_alpha   90.00
_cell.angle_beta   90.00
_cell.angle_gamma   90.00
#
_symmetry.space_group_name_H-M   'P 1'
#
loop_
_entity.id
_entity.type
_entity.pdbx_description
1 polymer ?
#
loop_
_entity_poly.entity_id
_entity_poly.type
_entity_poly.pdbx_seq_one_letter_code
_entity_poly.pdbx_strand_id
1 'polypeptide(L)'
;KRLQDILEYGLWMRRREDVDCINVNKNKFSKPKVARLCFTELKISDSLLHANKFGPLGIGFKRFFVINRMDSPVYYVPDTGAQSPPNAADYDTSSP
;
A
#
# COMPACT_ATOMS: atom_id res chain seq x y z
N LYS A 1 -7.47 16.40 -18.00
CA LYS A 1 -6.11 16.70 -17.50
C LYS A 1 -5.64 15.78 -16.36
N ARG A 2 -6.34 14.67 -16.04
CA ARG A 2 -6.04 13.80 -14.90
C ARG A 2 -4.58 13.30 -14.79
N LEU A 3 -3.95 12.89 -15.90
CA LEU A 3 -2.56 12.44 -15.87
C LEU A 3 -1.59 13.60 -15.58
N GLN A 4 -1.83 14.77 -16.18
CA GLN A 4 -1.03 15.97 -15.94
C GLN A 4 -1.10 16.39 -14.47
N ASP A 5 -2.32 16.42 -13.91
CA ASP A 5 -2.52 16.77 -12.50
C ASP A 5 -1.84 15.77 -11.56
N ILE A 6 -1.81 14.48 -11.90
CA ILE A 6 -1.12 13.46 -11.10
C ILE A 6 0.39 13.59 -11.17
N LEU A 7 0.94 14.00 -12.32
CA LEU A 7 2.38 14.23 -12.48
C LEU A 7 2.83 15.51 -11.78
N GLU A 8 1.98 16.53 -11.72
CA GLU A 8 2.28 17.83 -11.12
C GLU A 8 2.02 17.86 -9.60
N TYR A 9 0.91 17.28 -9.15
CA TYR A 9 0.45 17.37 -7.76
C TYR A 9 0.49 16.03 -7.00
N GLY A 10 0.81 14.92 -7.67
CA GLY A 10 0.82 13.58 -7.08
C GLY A 10 -0.55 12.90 -7.03
N LEU A 11 -0.63 11.79 -6.30
CA LEU A 11 -1.86 11.00 -6.15
C LEU A 11 -2.71 11.48 -4.98
N TRP A 12 -4.01 11.66 -5.20
CA TRP A 12 -4.93 12.06 -4.14
C TRP A 12 -5.18 10.91 -3.17
N MET A 13 -4.76 11.07 -1.92
CA MET A 13 -4.96 10.07 -0.88
C MET A 13 -6.26 10.34 -0.12
N ARG A 14 -7.08 9.31 0.10
CA ARG A 14 -8.20 9.40 1.05
C ARG A 14 -7.68 9.11 2.45
N ARG A 15 -7.90 10.05 3.37
CA ARG A 15 -7.78 9.77 4.80
C ARG A 15 -8.98 8.94 5.20
N ARG A 16 -8.72 7.73 5.69
CA ARG A 16 -9.72 6.90 6.36
C ARG A 16 -9.73 7.25 7.83
N GLU A 17 -10.90 7.55 8.37
CA GLU A 17 -11.08 7.85 9.80
C GLU A 17 -11.27 6.58 10.63
N ASP A 18 -11.64 5.48 9.97
CA ASP A 18 -11.75 4.14 10.52
C ASP A 18 -10.38 3.57 10.90
N VAL A 19 -10.32 3.01 12.11
CA VAL A 19 -9.16 2.25 12.58
C VAL A 19 -9.20 0.88 11.89
N ASP A 20 -8.37 0.71 10.86
CA ASP A 20 -8.22 -0.60 10.24
C ASP A 20 -7.58 -1.58 11.21
N CYS A 21 -8.15 -2.77 11.31
CA CYS A 21 -7.61 -3.86 12.09
C CYS A 21 -7.22 -5.02 11.17
N ILE A 22 -6.00 -5.53 11.30
CA ILE A 22 -5.63 -6.81 10.69
C ILE A 22 -5.93 -7.91 11.70
N ASN A 23 -6.71 -8.90 11.30
CA ASN A 23 -6.93 -10.11 12.09
C ASN A 23 -6.08 -11.24 11.52
N VAL A 24 -5.12 -11.74 12.29
CA VAL A 24 -4.26 -12.88 11.92
C VAL A 24 -4.17 -13.83 13.11
N ASN A 25 -4.58 -15.10 12.92
CA ASN A 25 -4.54 -16.15 13.95
C ASN A 25 -5.05 -15.73 15.34
N LYS A 26 -6.27 -15.19 15.36
CA LYS A 26 -6.96 -14.68 16.57
C LYS A 26 -6.32 -13.44 17.21
N ASN A 27 -5.21 -12.95 16.69
CA ASN A 27 -4.61 -11.68 17.09
C ASN A 27 -5.17 -10.54 16.24
N LYS A 28 -5.35 -9.38 16.88
CA LYS A 28 -5.87 -8.17 16.26
C LYS A 28 -4.83 -7.07 16.34
N PHE A 29 -4.35 -6.62 15.18
CA PHE A 29 -3.36 -5.57 15.05
C PHE A 29 -4.04 -4.29 14.58
N SER A 30 -3.98 -3.23 15.39
CA SER A 30 -4.49 -1.91 15.02
C SER A 30 -3.50 -1.22 14.09
N LYS A 31 -3.96 -0.79 12.91
CA LYS A 31 -3.16 0.06 12.03
C LYS A 31 -3.26 1.52 12.47
N PRO A 32 -2.17 2.30 12.33
CA PRO A 32 -2.24 3.75 12.50
C PRO A 32 -3.16 4.37 11.44
N LYS A 33 -3.81 5.48 11.78
CA LYS A 33 -4.65 6.25 10.86
C LYS A 33 -3.78 7.00 9.86
N VAL A 34 -3.45 6.33 8.76
CA VAL A 34 -2.68 6.90 7.65
C VAL A 34 -3.52 6.98 6.38
N ALA A 35 -3.33 8.05 5.61
CA ALA A 35 -3.90 8.16 4.27
C ALA A 35 -3.19 7.14 3.36
N ARG A 36 -3.96 6.40 2.56
CA ARG A 36 -3.43 5.23 1.82
C ARG A 36 -3.92 5.20 0.38
N LEU A 37 -3.10 4.57 -0.44
CA LEU A 37 -3.43 4.14 -1.80
C LEU A 37 -3.27 2.62 -1.86
N CYS A 38 -4.16 1.96 -2.59
CA CYS A 38 -4.05 0.52 -2.82
C CYS A 38 -3.60 0.29 -4.26
N PHE A 39 -2.46 -0.39 -4.43
CA PHE A 39 -2.01 -0.88 -5.71
C PHE A 39 -2.32 -2.37 -5.81
N THR A 40 -2.84 -2.80 -6.96
CA THR A 40 -2.96 -4.23 -7.29
C THR A 40 -1.76 -4.62 -8.13
N GLU A 41 -0.98 -5.60 -7.66
CA GLU A 41 0.05 -6.22 -8.49
C GLU A 41 -0.64 -7.14 -9.50
N LEU A 42 -0.97 -6.58 -10.67
CA LEU A 42 -1.62 -7.29 -11.76
C LEU A 42 -0.64 -7.45 -12.92
N LYS A 43 -0.46 -8.69 -13.41
CA LYS A 43 0.29 -8.91 -14.64
C LYS A 43 -0.42 -8.21 -15.80
N ILE A 44 0.35 -7.62 -16.72
CA ILE A 44 -0.21 -6.96 -17.91
C ILE A 44 -1.05 -7.94 -18.75
N SER A 45 -0.66 -9.22 -18.83
CA SER A 45 -1.46 -10.26 -19.49
C SER A 45 -2.88 -10.40 -18.93
N ASP A 46 -3.05 -10.11 -17.63
CA ASP A 46 -4.29 -10.32 -16.90
C ASP A 46 -5.12 -9.02 -16.85
N SER A 47 -4.59 -7.93 -17.40
CA SER A 47 -5.16 -6.58 -17.36
C SER A 47 -6.50 -6.52 -18.08
N LEU A 48 -6.61 -7.19 -19.24
CA LEU A 48 -7.83 -7.24 -20.04
C LEU A 48 -8.94 -8.02 -19.32
N LEU A 49 -8.60 -9.19 -18.76
CA LEU A 49 -9.53 -10.02 -18.01
C LEU A 49 -10.08 -9.27 -16.79
N HIS A 50 -9.18 -8.60 -16.06
CA HIS A 50 -9.57 -7.79 -14.91
C HIS A 50 -10.47 -6.62 -15.33
N ALA A 51 -10.10 -5.92 -16.42
CA ALA A 51 -10.87 -4.79 -16.92
C ALA A 51 -12.31 -5.18 -17.31
N ASN A 52 -12.48 -6.35 -17.93
CA ASN A 52 -13.80 -6.87 -18.29
C ASN A 52 -14.65 -7.26 -17.07
N LYS A 53 -14.03 -7.69 -15.97
CA LYS A 53 -14.74 -8.16 -14.76
C LYS A 53 -15.06 -7.03 -13.77
N PHE A 54 -14.14 -6.09 -13.59
CA PHE A 54 -14.20 -5.10 -12.51
C PHE A 54 -14.21 -3.64 -12.99
N GLY A 55 -14.06 -3.42 -14.30
CA GLY A 55 -13.99 -2.10 -14.91
C GLY A 55 -12.56 -1.69 -15.31
N PRO A 56 -12.43 -0.64 -16.13
CA PRO A 56 -11.16 -0.25 -16.73
C PRO A 56 -10.07 0.06 -15.69
N LEU A 57 -8.86 -0.40 -15.98
CA LEU A 57 -7.69 -0.07 -15.16
C LEU A 57 -7.35 1.42 -15.31
N GLY A 58 -6.96 2.03 -14.19
CA GLY A 58 -6.58 3.44 -14.12
C GLY A 58 -5.15 3.68 -14.59
N ILE A 59 -4.24 3.88 -13.63
CA ILE A 59 -2.84 4.26 -13.89
C ILE A 59 -1.93 3.15 -13.36
N GLY A 60 -1.06 2.66 -14.22
CA GLY A 60 -0.04 1.68 -13.86
C GLY A 60 1.28 2.35 -13.47
N PHE A 61 1.94 1.80 -12.45
CA PHE A 61 3.26 2.23 -12.02
C PHE A 61 4.23 1.04 -12.06
N LYS A 62 5.50 1.30 -12.36
CA LYS A 62 6.54 0.29 -12.12
C LYS A 62 6.68 0.09 -10.62
N ARG A 63 6.79 -1.15 -10.14
CA ARG A 63 6.95 -1.46 -8.71
C ARG A 63 8.09 -0.66 -8.06
N PHE A 64 9.24 -0.57 -8.72
CA PHE A 64 10.38 0.22 -8.23
C PHE A 64 10.08 1.73 -8.14
N PHE A 65 9.23 2.27 -9.01
CA PHE A 65 8.84 3.68 -8.95
C PHE A 65 8.08 3.99 -7.67
N VAL A 66 7.20 3.07 -7.24
CA VAL A 66 6.37 3.19 -6.05
C VAL A 66 7.21 3.03 -4.77
N ILE A 67 8.00 1.95 -4.70
CA ILE A 67 8.86 1.66 -3.54
C ILE A 67 9.87 2.80 -3.28
N ASN A 68 10.52 3.33 -4.33
CA ASN A 68 11.53 4.39 -4.18
C ASN A 68 10.94 5.75 -3.79
N ARG A 69 9.61 5.91 -3.75
CA ARG A 69 8.91 7.16 -3.42
C ARG A 69 8.15 7.08 -2.10
N MET A 70 8.70 6.35 -1.13
CA MET A 70 8.18 6.27 0.25
C MET A 70 6.77 5.66 0.33
N ASP A 71 6.39 4.81 -0.63
CA ASP A 71 5.23 3.95 -0.37
C ASP A 71 5.54 3.06 0.84
N SER A 72 4.56 2.90 1.72
CA SER A 72 4.76 2.12 2.94
C SER A 72 5.04 0.67 2.54
N PRO A 73 6.12 0.06 3.03
CA PRO A 73 6.37 -1.34 2.74
C PRO A 73 5.17 -2.17 3.18
N VAL A 74 4.87 -3.18 2.37
CA VAL A 74 3.86 -4.21 2.64
C VAL A 74 3.99 -4.66 4.10
N TYR A 75 2.87 -4.64 4.84
CA TYR A 75 2.83 -5.17 6.19
C TYR A 75 2.89 -6.70 6.12
N TYR A 76 4.07 -7.27 6.34
CA TYR A 76 4.23 -8.70 6.53
C TYR A 76 3.76 -9.06 7.94
N VAL A 77 2.60 -9.69 8.04
CA VAL A 77 2.15 -10.27 9.31
C VAL A 77 2.50 -11.76 9.28
N PRO A 78 3.47 -12.23 10.08
CA PRO A 78 3.80 -13.64 10.14
C PRO A 78 2.59 -14.44 10.65
N ASP A 79 2.43 -15.64 10.12
CA ASP A 79 1.36 -16.57 10.49
C ASP A 79 1.51 -17.00 11.98
N THR A 80 2.73 -17.07 12.49
CA THR A 80 2.97 -17.19 13.92
C THR A 80 2.77 -15.81 14.54
N GLY A 81 1.64 -15.57 15.20
CA GLY A 81 1.22 -14.27 15.76
C GLY A 81 2.07 -13.69 16.89
N ALA A 82 3.39 -13.85 16.85
CA ALA A 82 4.37 -13.27 17.75
C ALA A 82 5.31 -12.35 16.95
N GLN A 83 4.90 -11.10 16.77
CA GLN A 83 5.84 -10.00 16.68
C GLN A 83 5.45 -9.00 17.75
N SER A 84 6.35 -8.80 18.71
CA SER A 84 6.42 -7.55 19.47
C SER A 84 6.34 -6.40 18.47
N PRO A 85 5.63 -5.30 18.76
CA PRO A 85 5.69 -4.12 17.89
C PRO A 85 7.17 -3.77 17.64
N PRO A 86 7.57 -3.47 16.39
CA PRO A 86 8.95 -3.10 16.11
C PRO A 86 9.33 -1.93 17.01
N ASN A 87 10.43 -2.08 17.74
CA ASN A 87 10.94 -1.02 18.60
C ASN A 87 11.31 0.18 17.72
N ALA A 88 11.24 1.39 18.27
CA ALA A 88 11.68 2.60 17.55
C ALA A 88 13.16 2.49 17.07
N ALA A 89 13.94 1.59 17.67
CA ALA A 89 15.31 1.26 17.29
C ALA A 89 15.44 0.34 16.06
N ASP A 90 14.37 -0.34 15.64
CA ASP A 90 14.35 -1.24 14.48
C ASP A 90 14.13 -0.46 13.16
N TYR A 91 13.76 0.82 13.26
CA TYR A 91 13.81 1.73 12.13
C TYR A 91 15.26 2.16 11.96
N ASP A 92 15.89 1.65 10.89
CA ASP A 92 17.20 2.11 10.47
C ASP A 92 17.14 3.63 10.20
N THR A 93 17.62 4.41 11.16
CA THR A 93 17.77 5.86 11.04
C THR A 93 18.99 6.23 10.20
N SER A 94 19.77 5.23 9.77
CA SER A 94 20.78 5.41 8.73
C SER A 94 20.15 5.22 7.36
N SER A 95 19.58 6.31 6.85
CA SER A 95 19.54 6.53 5.40
C SER A 95 20.23 7.86 5.09
N PRO A 96 20.92 7.93 3.94
CA PRO A 96 21.89 8.97 3.59
C PRO A 96 21.31 10.37 3.40
#